data_AF-A0A353IPN6-F1
#
_entry.id   AF-A0A353IPN6-F1
#
_cell.length_a   1.000
_cell.length_b   1.000
_cell.length_c   1.000
_cell.angle_alpha   90.00
_cell.angle_beta   90.00
_cell.angle_gamma   90.00
#
_symmetry.space_group_name_H-M   'P 1'
#
loop_
_entity.id
_entity.type
_entity.pdbx_description
1 polymer ?
#
loop_
_entity_poly.entity_id
_entity_poly.type
_entity_poly.pdbx_seq_one_letter_code
_entity_poly.pdbx_strand_id
1 'polypeptide(L)' 'ITTEIASAPPFYFAEAYHQQYLAKNPDGYCGLGGTGVSCPIGTGVGA' A
#
# COMPACT_ATOMS: atom_id res chain seq x y z
N ILE A 1 -2.88 -15.98 -4.76
CA ILE A 1 -1.69 -15.10 -4.75
C ILE A 1 -1.50 -14.59 -6.16
N THR A 2 -1.43 -13.27 -6.35
CA THR A 2 -1.37 -12.62 -7.68
C THR A 2 -0.23 -11.60 -7.78
N THR A 3 0.67 -11.58 -6.79
CA THR A 3 1.83 -10.68 -6.76
C THR A 3 2.86 -11.11 -7.81
N GLU A 4 3.28 -10.16 -8.65
CA GLU A 4 4.34 -10.37 -9.64
C GLU A 4 5.71 -9.98 -9.06
N ILE A 5 6.75 -10.75 -9.39
CA ILE A 5 8.13 -10.52 -8.95
C ILE A 5 9.03 -10.43 -10.19
N ALA A 6 9.65 -9.27 -10.38
CA ALA A 6 10.52 -8.98 -11.52
C ALA A 6 11.69 -8.08 -11.10
N SER A 7 12.69 -7.92 -11.99
CA SER A 7 13.74 -6.90 -11.81
C SER A 7 13.13 -5.50 -11.91
N ALA A 8 13.71 -4.54 -11.18
CA ALA A 8 13.21 -3.16 -11.17
C ALA A 8 13.26 -2.53 -12.58
N PRO A 9 12.11 -2.21 -13.20
CA PRO A 9 12.08 -1.50 -14.47
C PRO A 9 12.41 0.00 -14.27
N PRO A 10 12.61 0.77 -15.34
CA PRO A 10 12.67 2.22 -15.24
C PRO A 10 11.45 2.80 -14.50
N PHE A 11 11.71 3.71 -13.57
CA PHE A 11 10.67 4.40 -12.79
C PHE A 11 10.33 5.74 -13.43
N TYR A 12 9.03 6.01 -13.59
CA TYR A 12 8.52 7.27 -14.11
C TYR A 12 7.70 7.96 -13.03
N PHE A 13 7.99 9.24 -12.76
CA PHE A 13 7.22 10.01 -11.80
C PHE A 13 5.81 10.28 -12.31
N ALA A 14 4.82 10.09 -11.45
CA ALA A 14 3.47 10.59 -11.67
C ALA A 14 3.43 12.13 -11.57
N GLU A 15 2.37 12.74 -12.10
CA GLU A 15 2.14 14.18 -12.09
C GLU A 15 2.21 14.77 -10.67
N ALA A 16 2.58 16.05 -10.57
CA ALA A 16 2.78 16.74 -9.28
C ALA A 16 1.55 16.72 -8.36
N TYR A 17 0.34 16.59 -8.92
CA TYR A 17 -0.90 16.43 -8.17
C TYR A 17 -0.93 15.13 -7.36
N HIS A 18 -0.42 14.02 -7.91
CA HIS A 18 -0.37 12.71 -7.25
C HIS A 18 0.66 12.67 -6.11
N GLN A 19 1.68 13.53 -6.18
CA GLN A 19 2.72 13.61 -5.16
C GLN A 19 2.12 14.09 -3.83
N GLN A 20 2.28 13.28 -2.78
CA GLN A 20 1.76 13.56 -1.43
C GLN A 20 0.23 13.81 -1.41
N TYR A 21 -0.52 13.15 -2.28
CA TYR A 21 -1.96 13.38 -2.45
C TYR A 21 -2.77 13.33 -1.15
N LEU A 22 -2.59 12.29 -0.32
CA LEU A 22 -3.32 12.12 0.94
C LEU A 22 -2.89 13.12 2.03
N ALA A 23 -1.66 13.63 1.99
CA ALA A 23 -1.24 14.71 2.89
C ALA A 23 -1.89 16.05 2.50
N LYS A 24 -2.11 16.26 1.20
CA LYS A 24 -2.82 17.45 0.67
C LYS A 24 -4.34 17.34 0.82
N ASN A 25 -4.88 16.13 0.78
CA ASN A 25 -6.31 15.83 0.87
C ASN A 25 -6.53 14.77 1.97
N PRO A 26 -6.66 15.18 3.24
CA PRO A 26 -6.77 14.25 4.37
C PRO A 26 -7.98 13.31 4.28
N ASP A 27 -9.11 13.80 3.76
CA ASP A 27 -10.32 13.01 3.49
C ASP A 27 -10.32 12.38 2.09
N GLY A 28 -9.16 12.40 1.42
CA GLY A 28 -8.96 11.82 0.09
C GLY A 28 -9.07 10.30 0.12
N TYR A 29 -9.54 9.73 -0.99
CA TYR A 29 -9.74 8.30 -1.08
C TYR A 29 -8.40 7.54 -1.15
N CYS A 30 -8.16 6.66 -0.18
CA CYS A 30 -7.02 5.74 -0.15
C CYS A 30 -7.39 4.34 -0.66
N GLY A 31 -8.58 3.82 -0.30
CA GLY A 31 -9.10 2.55 -0.81
C GLY A 31 -8.40 1.29 -0.28
N LEU A 32 -7.60 1.37 0.78
CA LEU A 32 -6.96 0.20 1.38
C LEU A 32 -7.99 -0.66 2.12
N GLY A 33 -8.27 -1.86 1.61
CA GLY A 33 -9.22 -2.82 2.19
C GLY A 33 -8.60 -4.06 2.83
N GLY A 34 -7.28 -4.26 2.71
CA GLY A 34 -6.60 -5.48 3.15
C GLY A 34 -7.12 -6.74 2.43
N THR A 35 -6.78 -7.92 2.95
CA THR A 35 -7.22 -9.22 2.41
C THR A 35 -8.51 -9.75 3.03
N GLY A 36 -9.03 -9.09 4.09
CA GLY A 36 -10.24 -9.50 4.79
C GLY A 36 -10.12 -10.80 5.61
N VAL A 37 -8.92 -11.38 5.72
CA VAL A 37 -8.67 -12.61 6.49
C VAL A 37 -7.84 -12.31 7.74
N SER A 38 -8.15 -12.95 8.86
CA SER A 38 -7.26 -12.96 10.01
C SER A 38 -6.07 -13.88 9.73
N CYS A 39 -4.86 -13.47 10.13
CA CYS A 39 -3.72 -14.37 10.14
C CYS A 39 -3.89 -15.36 11.30
N PRO A 40 -3.99 -16.68 11.06
CA PRO A 40 -4.17 -17.66 12.14
C PRO A 40 -2.91 -17.83 13.01
N ILE A 41 -1.78 -17.29 12.57
CA ILE A 41 -0.56 -17.19 13.38
C ILE A 41 -0.69 -15.92 14.22
N GLY A 42 -0.84 -16.08 15.54
CA GLY A 42 -0.80 -14.98 16.48
C GLY A 42 0.46 -14.15 16.26
N THR A 43 0.33 -12.82 16.26
CA THR A 43 1.49 -11.92 16.24
C THR A 43 2.35 -12.29 17.45
N GLY A 44 3.47 -12.98 17.25
CA GLY A 44 4.42 -13.37 18.30
C GLY A 44 5.15 -12.17 18.90
N VAL A 45 4.40 -11.18 19.36
CA VAL A 45 4.87 -10.04 20.13
C VAL A 45 4.71 -10.43 21.59
N GLY A 46 5.81 -10.90 22.19
CA GLY A 46 5.92 -10.96 23.65
C GLY A 46 5.80 -9.54 24.21
N ALA A 47 5.01 -9.40 25.28
CA ALA A 47 4.82 -8.17 26.03
C ALA A 47 6.11 -7.64 26.66
#